data_AF-A0A6H3FD50-F1
#
_entry.id   AF-A0A6H3FD50-F1
#
_cell.length_a   1.000
_cell.length_b   1.000
_cell.length_c   1.000
_cell.angle_alpha   90.00
_cell.angle_beta   90.00
_cell.angle_gamma   90.00
#
_symmetry.space_group_name_H-M   'P 1'
#
loop_
_entity.id
_entity.type
_entity.pdbx_description
1 polymer ?
#
loop_
_entity_poly.entity_id
_entity_poly.type
_entity_poly.pdbx_seq_one_letter_code
_entity_poly.pdbx_strand_id
1 'polypeptide(L)'
;MAESRESRKEKVVEVLNKARAMELFAIHQYMNQHYSLDDMDYGELAANMKLIAIDEMRHAEAFAERIKELGGEPTTQKDGKVATGQDVPAIYRADSAQEDHTIEAYSQFLQVCKEQGDIVSARLFERIIDEEQAHLTYYDNIAGHIERLGDTYLAKIAGTPSSTGTSSKGFVTGTAAAE
;
A
#
# COMPACT_ATOMS: atom_id res chain seq x y z
N MET A 1 10.77 21.93 30.10
CA MET A 1 11.90 22.10 29.16
C MET A 1 11.43 21.57 27.82
N ALA A 2 11.71 22.25 26.71
CA ALA A 2 11.37 21.74 25.38
C ALA A 2 12.10 20.41 25.14
N GLU A 3 11.43 19.43 24.50
CA GLU A 3 12.06 18.15 24.16
C GLU A 3 13.29 18.34 23.25
N SER A 4 14.28 17.48 23.43
CA SER A 4 15.53 17.53 22.64
C SER A 4 15.24 17.24 21.17
N ARG A 5 16.09 17.75 20.27
CA ARG A 5 15.96 17.47 18.83
C ARG A 5 15.99 15.98 18.52
N GLU A 6 16.85 15.23 19.19
CA GLU A 6 16.99 13.79 18.96
C GLU A 6 15.77 13.03 19.47
N SER A 7 15.24 13.36 20.66
CA SER A 7 14.02 12.72 21.17
C SER A 7 12.80 12.92 20.25
N ARG A 8 12.68 14.11 19.64
CA ARG A 8 11.61 14.39 18.67
C ARG A 8 11.75 13.55 17.40
N LYS A 9 12.97 13.38 16.88
CA LYS A 9 13.24 12.52 15.72
C LYS A 9 12.93 11.06 16.02
N GLU A 10 13.36 10.55 17.17
CA GLU A 10 13.15 9.15 17.57
C GLU A 10 11.67 8.77 17.53
N LYS A 11 10.79 9.63 18.07
CA LYS A 11 9.33 9.43 18.02
C LYS A 11 8.77 9.43 16.60
N VAL A 12 9.26 10.29 15.72
CA VAL A 12 8.83 10.33 14.32
C VAL A 12 9.34 9.10 13.55
N VAL A 13 10.59 8.70 13.78
CA VAL A 13 11.17 7.48 13.20
C VAL A 13 10.40 6.23 13.65
N GLU A 14 9.91 6.20 14.90
CA GLU A 14 9.08 5.10 15.40
C GLU A 14 7.80 4.95 14.58
N VAL A 15 7.03 6.03 14.38
CA VAL A 15 5.77 5.96 13.63
C VAL A 15 5.98 5.75 12.13
N LEU A 16 7.05 6.29 11.55
CA LEU A 16 7.43 6.01 10.16
C LEU A 16 7.78 4.52 9.97
N ASN A 17 8.45 3.90 10.95
CA ASN A 17 8.74 2.47 10.89
C ASN A 17 7.49 1.59 11.06
N LYS A 18 6.52 2.01 11.88
CA LYS A 18 5.22 1.34 11.97
C LYS A 18 4.48 1.42 10.64
N ALA A 19 4.39 2.61 10.05
CA ALA A 19 3.78 2.80 8.74
C ALA A 19 4.45 1.94 7.67
N ARG A 20 5.79 2.00 7.56
CA ARG A 20 6.53 1.14 6.63
C ARG A 20 6.28 -0.36 6.86
N ALA A 21 6.11 -0.81 8.10
CA ALA A 21 5.78 -2.21 8.36
C ALA A 21 4.37 -2.59 7.86
N MET A 22 3.41 -1.66 7.92
CA MET A 22 2.07 -1.82 7.35
C MET A 22 2.15 -1.87 5.82
N GLU A 23 2.94 -1.00 5.17
CA GLU A 23 3.16 -1.06 3.72
C GLU A 23 3.78 -2.38 3.27
N LEU A 24 4.81 -2.83 4.00
CA LEU A 24 5.42 -4.12 3.72
C LEU A 24 4.42 -5.27 3.89
N PHE A 25 3.43 -5.15 4.77
CA PHE A 25 2.36 -6.13 4.86
C PHE A 25 1.43 -6.04 3.64
N ALA A 26 0.95 -4.84 3.30
CA ALA A 26 0.07 -4.57 2.17
C ALA A 26 0.65 -5.07 0.84
N ILE A 27 1.92 -4.78 0.55
CA ILE A 27 2.63 -5.29 -0.63
C ILE A 27 2.50 -6.81 -0.76
N HIS A 28 2.76 -7.54 0.33
CA HIS A 28 2.72 -9.01 0.28
C HIS A 28 1.29 -9.55 0.21
N GLN A 29 0.35 -8.90 0.91
CA GLN A 29 -1.06 -9.26 0.93
C GLN A 29 -1.67 -9.07 -0.47
N TYR A 30 -1.54 -7.88 -1.05
CA TYR A 30 -2.11 -7.51 -2.35
C TYR A 30 -1.44 -8.28 -3.49
N MET A 31 -0.12 -8.50 -3.44
CA MET A 31 0.54 -9.36 -4.43
C MET A 31 0.08 -10.82 -4.35
N ASN A 32 -0.18 -11.37 -3.14
CA ASN A 32 -0.72 -12.73 -3.01
C ASN A 32 -2.10 -12.85 -3.66
N GLN A 33 -2.95 -11.86 -3.45
CA GLN A 33 -4.30 -11.81 -4.01
C GLN A 33 -4.26 -11.59 -5.51
N HIS A 34 -3.37 -10.72 -6.01
CA HIS A 34 -3.09 -10.55 -7.44
C HIS A 34 -2.79 -11.90 -8.11
N TYR A 35 -1.90 -12.73 -7.53
CA TYR A 35 -1.59 -14.03 -8.11
C TYR A 35 -2.81 -14.96 -8.18
N SER A 36 -3.68 -14.90 -7.18
CA SER A 36 -4.93 -15.68 -7.17
C SER A 36 -5.91 -15.17 -8.23
N LEU A 37 -6.07 -13.84 -8.35
CA LEU A 37 -6.96 -13.22 -9.33
C LEU A 37 -6.50 -13.45 -10.77
N ASP A 38 -5.19 -13.45 -11.02
CA ASP A 38 -4.60 -13.72 -12.32
C ASP A 38 -4.74 -15.20 -12.71
N ASP A 39 -4.56 -16.13 -11.75
CA ASP A 39 -4.82 -17.57 -11.96
C ASP A 39 -6.30 -17.86 -12.26
N MET A 40 -7.22 -17.10 -11.65
CA MET A 40 -8.66 -17.16 -11.93
C MET A 40 -9.07 -16.49 -13.26
N ASP A 41 -8.13 -15.92 -14.01
CA ASP A 41 -8.36 -15.20 -15.27
C ASP A 41 -9.29 -13.97 -15.13
N TYR A 42 -9.25 -13.31 -13.97
CA TYR A 42 -9.93 -12.02 -13.73
C TYR A 42 -8.98 -10.84 -14.00
N GLY A 43 -8.60 -10.66 -15.26
CA GLY A 43 -7.45 -9.81 -15.60
C GLY A 43 -7.55 -8.34 -15.18
N GLU A 44 -8.70 -7.67 -15.36
CA GLU A 44 -8.88 -6.29 -14.90
C GLU A 44 -8.67 -6.15 -13.38
N LEU A 45 -9.19 -7.11 -12.60
CA LEU A 45 -9.05 -7.14 -11.15
C LEU A 45 -7.61 -7.44 -10.72
N ALA A 46 -6.98 -8.42 -11.37
CA ALA A 46 -5.58 -8.77 -11.13
C ALA A 46 -4.64 -7.60 -11.44
N ALA A 47 -4.85 -6.90 -12.57
CA ALA A 47 -4.03 -5.77 -12.99
C ALA A 47 -4.10 -4.62 -11.98
N ASN A 48 -5.31 -4.21 -11.57
CA ASN A 48 -5.49 -3.12 -10.61
C ASN A 48 -4.96 -3.49 -9.22
N MET A 49 -5.16 -4.73 -8.76
CA MET A 49 -4.59 -5.21 -7.48
C MET A 49 -3.06 -5.07 -7.47
N LYS A 50 -2.40 -5.44 -8.57
CA LYS A 50 -0.95 -5.28 -8.70
C LYS A 50 -0.51 -3.81 -8.78
N LEU A 51 -1.29 -2.95 -9.44
CA LEU A 51 -0.97 -1.52 -9.51
C LEU A 51 -1.03 -0.88 -8.12
N ILE A 52 -2.07 -1.17 -7.33
CA ILE A 52 -2.16 -0.72 -5.93
C ILE A 52 -0.99 -1.27 -5.11
N ALA A 53 -0.66 -2.57 -5.26
CA ALA A 53 0.52 -3.14 -4.59
C ALA A 53 1.84 -2.44 -4.96
N ILE A 54 1.97 -1.86 -6.16
CA ILE A 54 3.14 -1.06 -6.58
C ILE A 54 3.10 0.33 -5.96
N ASP A 55 1.92 0.91 -5.74
CA ASP A 55 1.79 2.15 -4.96
C ASP A 55 2.29 1.92 -3.53
N GLU A 56 1.99 0.78 -2.92
CA GLU A 56 2.48 0.47 -1.55
C GLU A 56 4.00 0.26 -1.54
N MET A 57 4.59 -0.24 -2.64
CA MET A 57 6.05 -0.29 -2.81
C MET A 57 6.65 1.11 -2.79
N ARG A 58 6.02 2.09 -3.46
CA ARG A 58 6.45 3.50 -3.46
C ARG A 58 6.28 4.14 -2.08
N HIS A 59 5.19 3.84 -1.37
CA HIS A 59 4.96 4.36 -0.02
C HIS A 59 6.00 3.82 0.96
N ALA A 60 6.26 2.50 0.92
CA ALA A 60 7.30 1.87 1.72
C ALA A 60 8.68 2.50 1.45
N GLU A 61 9.02 2.75 0.19
CA GLU A 61 10.24 3.46 -0.21
C GLU A 61 10.30 4.87 0.38
N ALA A 62 9.25 5.68 0.20
CA ALA A 62 9.21 7.05 0.71
C ALA A 62 9.35 7.11 2.24
N PHE A 63 8.72 6.19 2.98
CA PHE A 63 8.90 6.09 4.43
C PHE A 63 10.34 5.71 4.80
N ALA A 64 10.97 4.78 4.08
CA ALA A 64 12.36 4.40 4.33
C ALA A 64 13.34 5.57 4.08
N GLU A 65 13.19 6.28 2.97
CA GLU A 65 13.99 7.46 2.67
C GLU A 65 13.85 8.51 3.78
N ARG A 66 12.61 8.78 4.21
CA ARG A 66 12.37 9.74 5.30
C ARG A 66 12.98 9.28 6.63
N ILE A 67 12.92 7.99 6.94
CA ILE A 67 13.59 7.42 8.12
C ILE A 67 15.11 7.66 8.05
N LYS A 68 15.74 7.47 6.88
CA LYS A 68 17.18 7.73 6.70
C LYS A 68 17.52 9.21 6.85
N GLU A 69 16.69 10.12 6.33
CA GLU A 69 16.87 11.57 6.50
C GLU A 69 16.86 11.99 7.98
N LEU A 70 16.08 11.30 8.80
CA LEU A 70 16.02 11.52 10.25
C LEU A 70 17.14 10.83 11.03
N GLY A 71 17.98 10.03 10.35
CA GLY A 71 19.09 9.29 10.95
C GLY A 71 18.71 7.93 11.53
N GLY A 72 17.49 7.45 11.26
CA GLY A 72 17.02 6.13 11.69
C GLY A 72 17.43 5.00 10.74
N GLU A 73 16.96 3.79 11.07
CA GLU A 73 17.10 2.61 10.23
C GLU A 73 15.70 2.09 9.82
N PRO A 74 15.43 1.90 8.51
CA PRO A 74 14.14 1.41 8.05
C PRO A 74 13.96 -0.06 8.37
N THR A 75 12.78 -0.40 8.89
CA THR A 75 12.40 -1.78 9.15
C THR A 75 12.34 -2.60 7.86
N THR A 76 12.64 -3.89 7.98
CA THR A 76 12.47 -4.89 6.91
C THR A 76 11.39 -5.92 7.27
N GLN A 77 10.73 -5.73 8.42
CA GLN A 77 9.66 -6.62 8.89
C GLN A 77 8.32 -5.99 8.59
N LYS A 78 7.41 -6.81 8.07
CA LYS A 78 6.00 -6.46 7.90
C LYS A 78 5.23 -6.62 9.21
N ASP A 79 4.17 -5.84 9.39
CA ASP A 79 3.30 -5.94 10.56
C ASP A 79 2.19 -6.99 10.31
N GLY A 80 2.22 -8.08 11.06
CA GLY A 80 1.22 -9.16 10.93
C GLY A 80 1.55 -10.27 9.92
N LYS A 81 0.53 -11.06 9.57
CA LYS A 81 0.64 -12.27 8.74
C LYS A 81 -0.28 -12.16 7.53
N VAL A 82 0.28 -12.45 6.36
CA VAL A 82 -0.45 -12.51 5.08
C VAL A 82 -1.50 -13.62 5.15
N ALA A 83 -2.73 -13.30 4.74
CA ALA A 83 -3.80 -14.27 4.58
C ALA A 83 -3.75 -14.81 3.14
N THR A 84 -3.81 -16.13 2.99
CA THR A 84 -3.70 -16.80 1.68
C THR A 84 -4.94 -17.63 1.38
N GLY A 85 -5.26 -17.82 0.10
CA GLY A 85 -6.39 -18.67 -0.31
C GLY A 85 -7.75 -18.04 -0.01
N GLN A 86 -7.82 -16.72 0.01
CA GLN A 86 -9.07 -15.97 0.11
C GLN A 86 -9.90 -16.16 -1.17
N ASP A 87 -11.22 -16.27 -1.03
CA ASP A 87 -12.12 -16.15 -2.17
C ASP A 87 -12.27 -14.68 -2.59
N VAL A 88 -12.76 -14.45 -3.82
CA VAL A 88 -12.85 -13.10 -4.40
C VAL A 88 -13.66 -12.14 -3.51
N PRO A 89 -14.84 -12.50 -2.94
CA PRO A 89 -15.53 -11.61 -2.00
C PRO A 89 -14.74 -11.30 -0.73
N ALA A 90 -14.00 -12.27 -0.17
CA ALA A 90 -13.19 -12.05 1.04
C ALA A 90 -11.96 -11.19 0.79
N ILE A 91 -11.38 -11.21 -0.42
CA ILE A 91 -10.30 -10.30 -0.83
C ILE A 91 -10.76 -8.85 -0.64
N TYR A 92 -11.77 -8.43 -1.40
CA TYR A 92 -12.17 -7.01 -1.45
C TYR A 92 -12.75 -6.49 -0.14
N ARG A 93 -13.42 -7.34 0.66
CA ARG A 93 -13.88 -6.94 2.01
C ARG A 93 -12.72 -6.77 2.98
N ALA A 94 -11.73 -7.66 2.94
CA ALA A 94 -10.56 -7.56 3.81
C ALA A 94 -9.71 -6.34 3.45
N ASP A 95 -9.52 -6.09 2.15
CA ASP A 95 -8.66 -4.98 1.70
C ASP A 95 -9.32 -3.62 1.94
N SER A 96 -10.65 -3.50 1.75
CA SER A 96 -11.41 -2.31 2.19
C SER A 96 -11.20 -2.03 3.69
N ALA A 97 -11.35 -3.05 4.55
CA ALA A 97 -11.13 -2.88 5.98
C ALA A 97 -9.66 -2.57 6.32
N GLN A 98 -8.72 -3.07 5.53
CA GLN A 98 -7.29 -2.83 5.71
C GLN A 98 -6.92 -1.39 5.36
N GLU A 99 -7.45 -0.84 4.26
CA GLU A 99 -7.23 0.57 3.88
C GLU A 99 -7.87 1.53 4.89
N ASP A 100 -9.09 1.26 5.34
CA ASP A 100 -9.76 2.06 6.37
C ASP A 100 -8.93 2.11 7.67
N HIS A 101 -8.41 0.95 8.11
CA HIS A 101 -7.51 0.88 9.25
C HIS A 101 -6.19 1.63 9.03
N THR A 102 -5.63 1.55 7.82
CA THR A 102 -4.38 2.22 7.47
C THR A 102 -4.53 3.74 7.51
N ILE A 103 -5.61 4.27 6.95
CA ILE A 103 -5.96 5.69 7.00
C ILE A 103 -6.11 6.16 8.46
N GLU A 104 -6.79 5.38 9.31
CA GLU A 104 -6.95 5.69 10.73
C GLU A 104 -5.59 5.75 11.44
N ALA A 105 -4.75 4.73 11.25
CA ALA A 105 -3.42 4.66 11.87
C ALA A 105 -2.52 5.82 11.39
N TYR A 106 -2.50 6.10 10.09
CA TYR A 106 -1.65 7.15 9.51
C TYR A 106 -2.09 8.54 9.96
N SER A 107 -3.38 8.74 10.15
CA SER A 107 -3.91 9.98 10.74
C SER A 107 -3.37 10.21 12.17
N GLN A 108 -3.21 9.14 12.95
CA GLN A 108 -2.59 9.22 14.28
C GLN A 108 -1.08 9.46 14.18
N PHE A 109 -0.38 8.83 13.23
CA PHE A 109 1.06 9.04 13.01
C PHE A 109 1.39 10.45 12.53
N LEU A 110 0.54 11.01 11.68
CA LEU A 110 0.57 12.40 11.24
C LEU A 110 0.45 13.34 12.44
N GLN A 111 -0.44 13.06 13.39
CA GLN A 111 -0.57 13.85 14.62
C GLN A 111 0.72 13.83 15.45
N VAL A 112 1.37 12.67 15.58
CA VAL A 112 2.70 12.58 16.21
C VAL A 112 3.71 13.47 15.48
N CYS A 113 3.74 13.45 14.14
CA CYS A 113 4.63 14.33 13.38
C CYS A 113 4.38 15.82 13.66
N LYS A 114 3.11 16.23 13.74
CA LYS A 114 2.72 17.62 14.07
C LYS A 114 3.15 18.01 15.49
N GLU A 115 2.96 17.12 16.47
CA GLU A 115 3.38 17.33 17.86
C GLU A 115 4.91 17.44 18.02
N GLN A 116 5.67 16.67 17.25
CA GLN A 116 7.13 16.74 17.24
C GLN A 116 7.66 17.92 16.39
N GLY A 117 6.77 18.62 15.69
CA GLY A 117 7.12 19.74 14.81
C GLY A 117 7.85 19.31 13.53
N ASP A 118 7.69 18.06 13.09
CA ASP A 118 8.22 17.56 11.82
C ASP A 118 7.19 17.70 10.70
N ILE A 119 7.18 18.88 10.09
CA ILE A 119 6.24 19.23 9.02
C ILE A 119 6.51 18.44 7.73
N VAL A 120 7.74 18.02 7.48
CA VAL A 120 8.07 17.26 6.26
C VAL A 120 7.50 15.84 6.37
N SER A 121 7.68 15.18 7.51
CA SER A 121 7.05 13.87 7.77
C SER A 121 5.53 13.96 7.82
N ALA A 122 4.96 15.03 8.40
CA ALA A 122 3.51 15.23 8.41
C ALA A 122 2.92 15.33 6.99
N ARG A 123 3.57 16.08 6.09
CA ARG A 123 3.15 16.18 4.68
C ARG A 123 3.28 14.87 3.91
N LEU A 124 4.28 14.05 4.27
CA LEU A 124 4.43 12.72 3.67
C LEU A 124 3.21 11.85 4.02
N PHE A 125 2.80 11.82 5.29
CA PHE A 125 1.58 11.12 5.70
C PHE A 125 0.33 11.70 5.04
N GLU A 126 0.17 13.04 4.98
CA GLU A 126 -0.97 13.67 4.31
C GLU A 126 -1.12 13.20 2.85
N ARG A 127 -0.02 13.21 2.08
CA ARG A 127 -0.03 12.74 0.68
C ARG A 127 -0.38 11.26 0.57
N ILE A 128 0.21 10.41 1.41
CA ILE A 128 -0.01 8.96 1.33
C ILE A 128 -1.45 8.63 1.72
N ILE A 129 -2.01 9.26 2.76
CA ILE A 129 -3.43 9.11 3.13
C ILE A 129 -4.37 9.43 1.96
N ASP A 130 -4.05 10.45 1.15
CA ASP A 130 -4.85 10.76 -0.04
C ASP A 130 -4.79 9.62 -1.10
N GLU A 131 -3.65 8.95 -1.24
CA GLU A 131 -3.49 7.76 -2.10
C GLU A 131 -4.28 6.57 -1.52
N GLU A 132 -4.18 6.28 -0.21
CA GLU A 132 -4.95 5.20 0.44
C GLU A 132 -6.46 5.41 0.34
N GLN A 133 -6.93 6.66 0.41
CA GLN A 133 -8.35 6.95 0.24
C GLN A 133 -8.84 6.57 -1.17
N ALA A 134 -7.98 6.65 -2.19
CA ALA A 134 -8.29 6.17 -3.53
C ALA A 134 -8.31 4.63 -3.58
N HIS A 135 -7.39 3.95 -2.89
CA HIS A 135 -7.36 2.49 -2.75
C HIS A 135 -8.63 1.98 -2.05
N LEU A 136 -8.98 2.56 -0.90
CA LEU A 136 -10.22 2.25 -0.16
C LEU A 136 -11.45 2.38 -1.06
N THR A 137 -11.56 3.50 -1.78
CA THR A 137 -12.69 3.76 -2.69
C THR A 137 -12.77 2.68 -3.78
N TYR A 138 -11.62 2.26 -4.32
CA TYR A 138 -11.58 1.18 -5.30
C TYR A 138 -12.07 -0.14 -4.69
N TYR A 139 -11.53 -0.56 -3.55
CA TYR A 139 -11.91 -1.83 -2.91
C TYR A 139 -13.38 -1.86 -2.51
N ASP A 140 -13.92 -0.77 -1.94
CA ASP A 140 -15.34 -0.62 -1.62
C ASP A 140 -16.25 -0.79 -2.85
N ASN A 141 -15.86 -0.16 -3.97
CA ASN A 141 -16.65 -0.24 -5.19
C ASN A 141 -16.70 -1.66 -5.74
N ILE A 142 -15.56 -2.36 -5.76
CA ILE A 142 -15.50 -3.74 -6.25
C ILE A 142 -16.25 -4.68 -5.31
N ALA A 143 -16.06 -4.55 -3.99
CA ALA A 143 -16.82 -5.29 -2.99
C ALA A 143 -18.34 -5.10 -3.18
N GLY A 144 -18.78 -3.85 -3.38
CA GLY A 144 -20.18 -3.52 -3.61
C GLY A 144 -20.73 -4.03 -4.94
N HIS A 145 -19.93 -4.13 -6.01
CA HIS A 145 -20.35 -4.78 -7.25
C HIS A 145 -20.51 -6.29 -7.06
N ILE A 146 -19.54 -6.94 -6.42
CA ILE A 146 -19.59 -8.38 -6.14
C ILE A 146 -20.80 -8.72 -5.25
N GLU A 147 -21.05 -7.93 -4.20
CA GLU A 147 -22.19 -8.17 -3.30
C GLU A 147 -23.54 -8.04 -4.03
N ARG A 148 -23.69 -7.02 -4.89
CA ARG A 148 -24.98 -6.75 -5.56
C ARG A 148 -25.23 -7.61 -6.79
N LEU A 149 -24.17 -7.99 -7.51
CA LEU A 149 -24.26 -8.59 -8.86
C LEU A 149 -23.65 -9.99 -8.93
N GLY A 150 -22.79 -10.36 -7.98
CA GLY A 150 -22.15 -11.66 -7.88
C GLY A 150 -21.46 -12.09 -9.18
N ASP A 151 -21.71 -13.34 -9.57
CA ASP A 151 -21.15 -13.96 -10.77
C ASP A 151 -21.49 -13.19 -12.06
N THR A 152 -22.57 -12.40 -12.08
CA THR A 152 -22.89 -11.56 -13.26
C THR A 152 -21.83 -10.48 -13.49
N TYR A 153 -21.32 -9.89 -12.42
CA TYR A 153 -20.22 -8.93 -12.52
C TYR A 153 -18.91 -9.65 -12.88
N LEU A 154 -18.60 -10.76 -12.22
CA LEU A 154 -17.38 -11.52 -12.48
C LEU A 154 -17.33 -12.08 -13.92
N ALA A 155 -18.46 -12.48 -14.49
CA ALA A 155 -18.56 -12.92 -15.88
C ALA A 155 -18.18 -11.84 -16.89
N LYS A 156 -18.33 -10.55 -16.55
CA LYS A 156 -17.84 -9.43 -17.38
C LYS A 156 -16.31 -9.33 -17.34
N ILE A 157 -15.71 -9.69 -16.21
CA ILE A 157 -14.27 -9.57 -15.96
C ILE A 157 -13.50 -10.79 -16.47
N ALA A 158 -14.11 -11.96 -16.48
CA ALA A 158 -13.47 -13.20 -16.94
C ALA A 158 -12.87 -13.05 -18.35
N GLY A 159 -11.56 -13.31 -18.49
CA GLY A 159 -10.81 -13.21 -19.73
C GLY A 159 -10.46 -11.78 -20.18
N THR A 160 -10.68 -10.77 -19.33
CA THR A 160 -10.17 -9.42 -19.59
C THR A 160 -8.63 -9.39 -19.50
N PRO A 161 -7.93 -8.45 -20.17
CA PRO A 161 -6.47 -8.38 -20.10
C PRO A 161 -5.94 -8.06 -18.69
N SER A 162 -4.85 -8.71 -18.27
CA SER A 162 -4.18 -8.46 -16.98
C SER A 162 -2.89 -7.61 -17.07
N SER A 163 -2.60 -7.03 -18.23
CA SER A 163 -1.40 -6.21 -18.42
C SER A 163 -1.46 -4.92 -17.61
N THR A 164 -0.42 -4.66 -16.81
CA THR A 164 -0.20 -3.38 -16.11
C THR A 164 0.67 -2.41 -16.91
N GLY A 165 0.71 -2.54 -18.24
CA GLY A 165 1.56 -1.75 -19.14
C GLY A 165 2.88 -2.44 -19.51
N THR A 166 3.88 -1.66 -19.90
CA THR A 166 5.21 -2.17 -20.27
C THR A 166 5.92 -2.78 -19.06
N SER A 167 6.82 -3.73 -19.31
CA SER A 167 7.64 -4.33 -18.27
C SER A 167 8.36 -3.27 -17.43
N SER A 168 8.46 -3.52 -16.11
CA SER A 168 9.16 -2.63 -15.20
C SER A 168 10.61 -2.42 -15.64
N LYS A 169 11.12 -1.20 -15.43
CA LYS A 169 12.53 -0.89 -15.64
C LYS A 169 13.34 -1.64 -14.59
N GLY A 170 14.24 -2.52 -15.04
CA GLY A 170 15.19 -3.22 -14.20
C GLY A 170 16.62 -2.90 -14.63
N PHE A 171 17.60 -3.38 -13.89
CA PHE A 171 19.02 -3.20 -14.24
C PHE A 171 19.35 -3.71 -15.65
N VAL A 172 18.78 -4.86 -16.04
CA VAL A 172 18.99 -5.46 -17.36
C VAL A 172 18.20 -4.72 -18.46
N THR A 173 16.98 -4.28 -18.16
CA THR A 173 16.07 -3.69 -19.16
C THR A 173 16.18 -2.16 -19.28
N GLY A 174 16.76 -1.48 -18.29
CA GLY A 174 16.91 -0.02 -18.24
C GLY A 174 18.24 0.50 -18.76
N THR A 175 19.27 -0.33 -18.84
CA THR A 175 20.62 0.05 -19.32
C THR A 175 20.75 0.00 -20.84
N ALA A 176 19.86 -0.72 -21.54
CA ALA A 176 19.88 -0.83 -23.00
C ALA A 176 19.48 0.45 -23.75
N ALA A 177 19.05 1.51 -23.04
CA ALA A 177 18.64 2.79 -23.63
C ALA A 177 19.74 3.88 -23.55
N ALA A 178 20.97 3.53 -23.17
CA ALA A 178 22.07 4.48 -22.92
C ALA A 178 23.20 4.47 -23.97
N GLU A 179 22.97 3.94 -25.18
CA GLU A 179 23.90 4.03 -26.33
C GLU A 179 23.33 4.89 -27.47
#